data_AF-A0A0M9DTD2-F1
#
_entry.id   AF-A0A0M9DTD2-F1
#
_cell.length_a   1.000
_cell.length_b   1.000
_cell.length_c   1.000
_cell.angle_alpha   90.00
_cell.angle_beta   90.00
_cell.angle_gamma   90.00
#
_symmetry.space_group_name_H-M   'P 1'
#
loop_
_entity.id
_entity.type
_entity.pdbx_description
1 polymer ?
#
loop_
_entity_poly.entity_id
_entity_poly.type
_entity_poly.pdbx_seq_one_letter_code
_entity_poly.pdbx_strand_id
1 'polypeptide(L)'
;MKYTFFFIITILSLSCNQETDKPQNQNTQNFSKKEPDKAVFLIYGELAPTGYVEEKDSSITQKFGFCVHRITGCEVTPELIDSVKVINQKSSSMMQSKYGKDWIQKFEKETNMKLAIPNVE
;
A
#
# COMPACT_ATOMS: atom_id res chain seq x y z
N MET A 1 -38.79 37.69 33.86
CA MET A 1 -38.96 36.22 33.70
C MET A 1 -39.92 35.98 32.55
N LYS A 2 -39.63 34.98 31.70
CA LYS A 2 -40.27 34.68 30.39
C LYS A 2 -39.71 35.63 29.33
N TYR A 3 -38.85 35.25 28.37
CA TYR A 3 -38.96 34.14 27.41
C TYR A 3 -37.57 33.70 26.89
N THR A 4 -36.77 33.01 27.69
CA THR A 4 -35.50 32.41 27.24
C THR A 4 -35.67 30.93 26.93
N PHE A 5 -36.68 30.57 26.13
CA PHE A 5 -36.90 29.18 25.75
C PHE A 5 -37.73 29.02 24.47
N PHE A 6 -37.35 29.66 23.37
CA PHE A 6 -37.92 29.37 22.04
C PHE A 6 -37.01 29.89 20.92
N PHE A 7 -35.82 29.31 20.75
CA PHE A 7 -35.05 29.43 19.49
C PHE A 7 -34.12 28.22 19.29
N ILE A 8 -34.55 27.05 19.76
CA ILE A 8 -34.00 25.75 19.38
C ILE A 8 -35.10 25.07 18.57
N ILE A 9 -35.33 25.53 17.34
CA ILE A 9 -36.02 24.89 16.21
C ILE A 9 -35.89 25.89 15.05
N THR A 10 -34.70 25.94 14.44
CA THR A 10 -34.52 26.35 13.04
C THR A 10 -33.55 25.34 12.44
N ILE A 11 -34.10 24.14 12.38
CA ILE A 11 -33.61 22.97 11.68
C ILE A 11 -33.56 23.30 10.18
N LEU A 12 -32.40 23.00 9.58
CA LEU A 12 -32.22 22.48 8.23
C LEU A 12 -33.06 23.11 7.12
N SER A 13 -32.47 24.03 6.36
CA SER A 13 -32.56 24.04 4.88
C SER A 13 -31.89 25.30 4.30
N LEU A 14 -30.57 25.26 4.12
CA LEU A 14 -29.95 25.95 2.99
C LEU A 14 -29.07 24.91 2.29
N SER A 15 -29.72 24.29 1.32
CA SER A 15 -29.19 23.39 0.32
C SER A 15 -27.89 23.94 -0.27
N CYS A 16 -26.85 23.10 -0.35
CA CYS A 16 -25.71 23.39 -1.21
C CYS A 16 -26.21 23.65 -2.63
N ASN A 17 -25.80 24.78 -3.20
CA ASN A 17 -25.88 25.04 -4.63
C ASN A 17 -25.24 23.86 -5.38
N GLN A 18 -26.02 23.19 -6.22
CA GLN A 18 -25.45 22.35 -7.28
C GLN A 18 -24.94 23.29 -8.37
N GLU A 19 -23.67 23.66 -8.28
CA GLU A 19 -22.91 23.98 -9.48
C GLU A 19 -22.70 22.65 -10.22
N THR A 20 -23.25 22.57 -11.44
CA THR A 20 -22.93 21.52 -12.40
C THR A 20 -21.47 21.66 -12.82
N ASP A 21 -20.58 21.18 -11.97
CA ASP A 21 -19.24 20.80 -12.39
C ASP A 21 -19.37 19.51 -13.19
N LYS A 22 -19.01 19.62 -14.47
CA LYS A 22 -18.62 18.52 -15.35
C LYS A 22 -17.77 17.53 -14.54
N PRO A 23 -17.80 16.22 -14.83
CA PRO A 23 -16.86 15.29 -14.20
C PRO A 23 -15.42 15.71 -14.58
N GLN A 24 -14.83 16.55 -13.75
CA GLN A 24 -13.40 16.73 -13.67
C GLN A 24 -12.87 15.42 -13.14
N ASN A 25 -12.27 14.67 -14.07
CA ASN A 25 -10.87 14.32 -13.91
C ASN A 25 -10.59 13.78 -12.50
N GLN A 26 -11.09 12.57 -12.23
CA GLN A 26 -10.21 11.68 -11.50
C GLN A 26 -8.98 11.59 -12.38
N ASN A 27 -7.94 12.31 -11.95
CA ASN A 27 -6.58 11.94 -12.21
C ASN A 27 -6.53 10.43 -11.96
N THR A 28 -6.73 9.65 -13.02
CA THR A 28 -5.76 8.65 -13.41
C THR A 28 -4.45 9.40 -13.20
N GLN A 29 -3.85 9.20 -12.03
CA GLN A 29 -2.43 9.38 -11.93
C GLN A 29 -1.95 8.55 -13.10
N ASN A 30 -1.59 9.26 -14.17
CA ASN A 30 -0.58 8.80 -15.09
C ASN A 30 0.57 8.50 -14.14
N PHE A 31 0.57 7.27 -13.60
CA PHE A 31 1.76 6.50 -13.36
C PHE A 31 2.42 6.49 -14.72
N SER A 32 3.12 7.59 -15.01
CA SER A 32 4.13 7.64 -16.03
C SER A 32 4.92 6.38 -15.78
N LYS A 33 4.77 5.42 -16.71
CA LYS A 33 5.52 4.18 -16.79
C LYS A 33 7.00 4.53 -16.95
N LYS A 34 7.61 5.11 -15.93
CA LYS A 34 8.93 4.66 -15.53
C LYS A 34 8.63 3.44 -14.70
N GLU A 35 8.80 2.28 -15.30
CA GLU A 35 9.01 1.08 -14.52
C GLU A 35 9.99 1.44 -13.40
N PRO A 36 9.65 1.21 -12.12
CA PRO A 36 10.63 1.44 -11.09
C PRO A 36 11.81 0.51 -11.39
N ASP A 37 13.02 1.06 -11.44
CA ASP A 37 14.29 0.29 -11.50
C ASP A 37 14.43 -0.70 -10.32
N LYS A 38 13.47 -0.69 -9.39
CA LYS A 38 13.46 -1.44 -8.14
C LYS A 38 12.25 -2.36 -8.08
N ALA A 39 12.48 -3.57 -7.57
CA ALA A 39 11.42 -4.53 -7.31
C ALA A 39 10.47 -3.99 -6.23
N VAL A 40 9.16 -4.20 -6.39
CA VAL A 40 8.14 -3.77 -5.44
C VAL A 40 7.37 -4.98 -4.95
N PHE A 41 7.40 -5.21 -3.64
CA PHE A 41 6.66 -6.28 -3.01
C PHE A 41 5.49 -5.72 -2.22
N LEU A 42 4.32 -6.30 -2.44
CA LEU A 42 3.09 -5.97 -1.73
C LEU A 42 2.85 -6.98 -0.63
N ILE A 43 2.49 -6.47 0.55
CA ILE A 43 2.06 -7.25 1.71
C ILE A 43 0.66 -6.83 2.13
N TYR A 44 -0.03 -7.72 2.83
CA TYR A 44 -1.37 -7.48 3.38
C TYR A 44 -1.47 -8.08 4.78
N GLY A 45 -2.54 -7.75 5.51
CA GLY A 45 -2.69 -8.05 6.93
C GLY A 45 -2.37 -6.83 7.81
N GLU A 46 -2.51 -6.93 9.12
CA GLU A 46 -2.30 -5.78 10.02
C GLU A 46 -0.82 -5.47 10.29
N LEU A 47 -0.17 -6.33 11.07
CA LEU A 47 1.19 -6.10 11.55
C LEU A 47 2.03 -7.37 11.35
N ALA A 48 3.23 -7.18 10.84
CA ALA A 48 4.23 -8.24 10.78
C ALA A 48 4.77 -8.52 12.19
N PRO A 49 5.23 -9.76 12.45
CA PRO A 49 5.89 -10.08 13.71
C PRO A 49 7.15 -9.23 13.94
N THR A 50 7.60 -9.15 15.18
CA THR A 50 8.87 -8.46 15.49
C THR A 50 10.03 -9.09 14.72
N GLY A 51 10.89 -8.25 14.15
CA GLY A 51 12.04 -8.69 13.34
C GLY A 51 11.72 -8.93 11.86
N TYR A 52 10.49 -8.70 11.42
CA TYR A 52 10.13 -8.73 10.01
C TYR A 52 10.17 -7.34 9.39
N VAL A 53 10.49 -7.29 8.10
CA VAL A 53 10.44 -6.07 7.30
C VAL A 53 9.01 -5.54 7.22
N GLU A 54 8.88 -4.27 7.51
CA GLU A 54 7.69 -3.45 7.29
C GLU A 54 8.02 -2.27 6.37
N GLU A 55 7.00 -1.55 5.92
CA GLU A 55 7.17 -0.37 5.06
C GLU A 55 8.06 0.73 5.69
N LYS A 56 8.03 0.85 7.02
CA LYS A 56 8.90 1.76 7.78
C LYS A 56 10.40 1.42 7.65
N ASP A 57 10.74 0.19 7.28
CA ASP A 57 12.12 -0.29 7.13
C ASP A 57 12.67 -0.05 5.71
N SER A 58 12.01 0.81 4.94
CA SER A 58 12.36 1.14 3.55
C SER A 58 13.82 1.54 3.35
N SER A 59 14.47 2.16 4.34
CA SER A 59 15.89 2.51 4.25
C SER A 59 16.82 1.28 4.13
N ILE A 60 16.41 0.12 4.63
CA ILE A 60 17.13 -1.14 4.54
C ILE A 60 16.81 -1.80 3.21
N THR A 61 15.53 -1.97 2.87
CA THR A 61 15.13 -2.65 1.63
C THR A 61 15.61 -1.90 0.37
N GLN A 62 15.58 -0.57 0.39
CA GLN A 62 16.00 0.25 -0.75
C GLN A 62 17.49 0.10 -1.07
N LYS A 63 18.34 -0.19 -0.07
CA LYS A 63 19.77 -0.50 -0.28
C LYS A 63 19.95 -1.82 -1.03
N PHE A 64 19.02 -2.75 -0.86
CA PHE A 64 18.97 -4.03 -1.59
C PHE A 64 18.18 -3.93 -2.91
N GLY A 65 17.73 -2.74 -3.30
CA GLY A 65 17.08 -2.52 -4.59
C GLY A 65 15.62 -2.96 -4.66
N PHE A 66 14.93 -3.08 -3.52
CA PHE A 66 13.49 -3.34 -3.48
C PHE A 66 12.74 -2.50 -2.43
N CYS A 67 11.42 -2.45 -2.56
CA CYS A 67 10.52 -1.80 -1.62
C CYS A 67 9.43 -2.77 -1.17
N VAL A 68 8.91 -2.56 0.04
CA VAL A 68 7.76 -3.28 0.60
C VAL A 68 6.66 -2.28 0.91
N HIS A 69 5.43 -2.56 0.45
CA HIS A 69 4.26 -1.72 0.71
C HIS A 69 3.09 -2.56 1.23
N ARG A 70 2.44 -2.07 2.30
CA ARG A 70 1.23 -2.71 2.83
C ARG A 70 -0.01 -2.13 2.14
N ILE A 71 -0.79 -2.99 1.49
CA ILE A 71 -1.94 -2.54 0.67
C ILE A 71 -3.29 -2.66 1.38
N THR A 72 -3.40 -3.50 2.41
CA THR A 72 -4.61 -3.63 3.25
C THR A 72 -4.28 -4.24 4.60
N GLY A 73 -5.15 -3.99 5.57
CA GLY A 73 -5.16 -4.58 6.91
C GLY A 73 -5.99 -5.87 6.96
N CYS A 74 -7.18 -5.78 7.57
CA CYS A 74 -8.03 -6.92 7.92
C CYS A 74 -8.78 -7.53 6.72
N GLU A 75 -9.19 -6.71 5.76
CA GLU A 75 -10.01 -7.15 4.63
C GLU A 75 -9.12 -7.53 3.44
N VAL A 76 -9.00 -8.84 3.20
CA VAL A 76 -8.24 -9.42 2.09
C VAL A 76 -9.22 -10.17 1.19
N THR A 77 -9.41 -9.69 -0.04
CA THR A 77 -10.27 -10.34 -1.03
C THR A 77 -9.47 -11.26 -1.97
N PRO A 78 -10.11 -12.23 -2.64
CA PRO A 78 -9.44 -13.08 -3.64
C PRO A 78 -8.78 -12.27 -4.77
N GLU A 79 -9.46 -11.24 -5.27
CA GLU A 79 -8.95 -10.39 -6.37
C GLU A 79 -7.69 -9.63 -5.94
N LEU A 80 -7.62 -9.25 -4.67
CA LEU A 80 -6.43 -8.63 -4.09
C LEU A 80 -5.27 -9.61 -4.03
N ILE A 81 -5.51 -10.85 -3.57
CA ILE A 81 -4.50 -11.90 -3.50
C ILE A 81 -3.92 -12.18 -4.88
N ASP A 82 -4.78 -12.29 -5.90
CA ASP A 82 -4.36 -12.53 -7.28
C ASP A 82 -3.52 -11.37 -7.82
N SER A 83 -3.93 -10.13 -7.57
CA SER A 83 -3.14 -8.95 -7.96
C SER A 83 -1.78 -8.91 -7.27
N VAL A 84 -1.72 -9.20 -5.97
CA VAL A 84 -0.48 -9.27 -5.19
C VAL A 84 0.44 -10.35 -5.73
N LYS A 85 -0.10 -11.53 -6.06
CA LYS A 85 0.68 -12.63 -6.64
C LYS A 85 1.37 -12.20 -7.93
N VAL A 86 0.65 -11.61 -8.88
CA VAL A 86 1.22 -11.17 -10.16
C VAL A 86 2.35 -10.16 -9.95
N ILE A 87 2.15 -9.18 -9.06
CA ILE A 87 3.14 -8.13 -8.78
C ILE A 87 4.36 -8.71 -8.07
N ASN A 88 4.17 -9.54 -7.04
CA ASN A 88 5.26 -10.11 -6.26
C ASN A 88 6.07 -11.13 -7.07
N GLN A 89 5.45 -11.91 -7.96
CA GLN A 89 6.17 -12.83 -8.84
C GLN A 89 7.06 -12.09 -9.85
N LYS A 90 6.58 -10.97 -10.41
CA LYS A 90 7.40 -10.10 -11.27
C LYS A 90 8.60 -9.55 -10.50
N SER A 91 8.37 -9.03 -9.31
CA SER A 91 9.41 -8.48 -8.44
C SER A 91 10.41 -9.54 -7.96
N SER A 92 9.95 -10.76 -7.64
CA SER A 92 10.81 -11.90 -7.32
C SER A 92 11.71 -12.24 -8.50
N SER A 93 11.15 -12.30 -9.72
CA SER A 93 11.93 -12.56 -10.94
C SER A 93 13.04 -11.51 -11.16
N MET A 94 12.74 -10.23 -10.91
CA MET A 94 13.75 -9.16 -10.97
C MET A 94 14.87 -9.38 -9.94
N MET A 95 14.51 -9.70 -8.69
CA MET A 95 15.48 -9.95 -7.62
C MET A 95 16.32 -11.19 -7.89
N GLN A 96 15.71 -12.26 -8.38
CA GLN A 96 16.41 -13.50 -8.77
C GLN A 96 17.39 -13.26 -9.91
N SER A 97 17.00 -12.49 -10.93
CA SER A 97 17.91 -12.15 -12.03
C SER A 97 19.10 -11.32 -11.56
N LYS A 98 18.94 -10.51 -10.52
CA LYS A 98 19.98 -9.59 -10.03
C LYS A 98 20.90 -10.21 -8.98
N TYR A 99 20.34 -11.00 -8.06
CA TYR A 99 21.02 -11.46 -6.85
C TYR A 99 21.06 -13.00 -6.70
N GLY A 100 20.36 -13.73 -7.57
CA GLY A 100 20.21 -15.19 -7.52
C GLY A 100 18.96 -15.65 -6.77
N LYS A 101 18.66 -16.95 -6.86
CA LYS A 101 17.48 -17.56 -6.21
C LYS A 101 17.51 -17.49 -4.68
N ASP A 102 18.69 -17.32 -4.12
CA ASP A 102 18.95 -17.24 -2.68
C ASP A 102 18.95 -15.80 -2.13
N TRP A 103 18.41 -14.84 -2.88
CA TRP A 103 18.44 -13.41 -2.51
C TRP A 103 17.74 -13.12 -1.18
N ILE A 104 16.66 -13.83 -0.86
CA ILE A 104 15.97 -13.71 0.42
C ILE A 104 16.92 -14.10 1.55
N GLN A 105 17.55 -15.27 1.46
CA GLN A 105 18.44 -15.78 2.50
C GLN A 105 19.65 -14.85 2.70
N LYS A 106 20.19 -14.29 1.60
CA LYS A 106 21.26 -13.27 1.67
C LYS A 106 20.80 -12.01 2.39
N PHE A 107 19.65 -11.46 1.99
CA PHE A 107 19.07 -10.29 2.65
C PHE A 107 18.86 -10.53 4.15
N GLU A 108 18.24 -11.65 4.51
CA GLU A 108 17.92 -11.94 5.91
C GLU A 108 19.19 -12.15 6.75
N LYS A 109 20.22 -12.77 6.18
CA LYS A 109 21.51 -12.97 6.85
C LYS A 109 22.26 -11.66 7.06
N GLU A 110 22.23 -10.75 6.08
CA GLU A 110 22.96 -9.48 6.14
C GLU A 110 22.27 -8.44 7.03
N THR A 111 20.94 -8.45 7.08
CA THR A 111 20.15 -7.45 7.81
C THR A 111 19.66 -7.95 9.16
N ASN A 112 19.72 -9.26 9.41
CA ASN A 112 19.10 -9.93 10.55
C ASN A 112 17.59 -9.67 10.65
N MET A 113 16.94 -9.35 9.52
CA MET A 113 15.50 -9.17 9.40
C MET A 113 14.87 -10.27 8.54
N LYS A 114 13.61 -10.59 8.79
CA LYS A 114 12.83 -11.58 8.03
C LYS A 114 11.92 -10.95 7.00
N LEU A 115 11.69 -11.65 5.89
CA LEU A 115 10.73 -11.25 4.87
C LEU A 115 9.46 -12.09 4.96
N ALA A 116 8.30 -11.44 5.04
CA ALA A 116 6.97 -12.07 4.98
C ALA A 116 6.25 -11.68 3.68
N ILE A 117 6.92 -11.86 2.55
CA ILE A 117 6.36 -11.52 1.25
C ILE A 117 5.50 -12.71 0.77
N PRO A 118 4.19 -12.51 0.52
CA PRO A 118 3.35 -13.59 0.00
C PRO A 118 3.68 -13.88 -1.47
N ASN A 119 3.53 -15.15 -1.87
CA ASN A 119 3.56 -15.59 -3.27
C ASN A 119 4.88 -15.33 -4.02
N VAL A 120 6.02 -15.52 -3.34
CA VAL A 120 7.36 -15.54 -3.96
C VAL A 120 7.91 -16.97 -3.92
N GLU A 121 8.29 -17.49 -5.09
CA GLU A 121 8.92 -18.80 -5.30
C GLU A 121 10.35 -18.63 -5.82
#